data_AF-A0A5K1FM69-F1
#
_entry.id   AF-A0A5K1FM69-F1
#
_cell.length_a   1.000
_cell.length_b   1.000
_cell.length_c   1.000
_cell.angle_alpha   90.00
_cell.angle_beta   90.00
_cell.angle_gamma   90.00
#
_symmetry.space_group_name_H-M   'P 1'
#
loop_
_entity.id
_entity.type
_entity.pdbx_description
1 polymer ?
#
loop_
_entity_poly.entity_id
_entity_poly.type
_entity_poly.pdbx_seq_one_letter_code
_entity_poly.pdbx_strand_id
1 'polypeptide(L)' 'KLTEVLSKCGFHRSQLDHSLFIKQGSSRMVILVVYIDDIVLT' A
#
# COMPACT_ATOMS: atom_id res chain seq x y z
N LYS A 1 12.68 4.43 2.15
CA LYS A 1 12.23 4.35 3.56
C LYS A 1 10.86 3.69 3.74
N LEU A 2 9.72 4.33 3.43
CA LEU A 2 8.39 3.73 3.68
C LEU A 2 8.17 2.43 2.88
N THR A 3 8.45 2.46 1.57
CA THR A 3 8.31 1.29 0.68
C THR A 3 9.13 0.09 1.16
N GLU A 4 10.35 0.32 1.63
CA GLU A 4 11.24 -0.73 2.12
C GLU A 4 10.71 -1.33 3.43
N VAL A 5 10.17 -0.49 4.33
CA VAL A 5 9.53 -0.95 5.57
C VAL A 5 8.29 -1.79 5.24
N LEU A 6 7.42 -1.30 4.36
CA LEU A 6 6.22 -2.02 3.93
C LEU A 6 6.57 -3.35 3.26
N SER A 7 7.62 -3.37 2.43
CA SER A 7 8.13 -4.60 1.82
C SER A 7 8.62 -5.60 2.88
N LYS A 8 9.40 -5.15 3.89
CA LYS A 8 9.81 -6.00 5.02
C LYS A 8 8.62 -6.51 5.84
N CYS A 9 7.54 -5.75 5.91
CA CYS A 9 6.28 -6.17 6.55
C CYS A 9 5.43 -7.12 5.68
N GLY A 10 5.87 -7.46 4.47
CA GLY A 10 5.16 -8.38 3.55
C GLY A 10 4.10 -7.71 2.69
N PHE A 11 4.16 -6.40 2.51
CA PHE A 11 3.35 -5.70 1.52
C PHE A 11 4.05 -5.67 0.16
N HIS A 12 3.27 -5.84 -0.89
CA HIS A 12 3.69 -5.64 -2.26
C HIS A 12 3.05 -4.37 -2.80
N ARG A 13 3.85 -3.52 -3.43
CA ARG A 13 3.34 -2.33 -4.12
C ARG A 13 2.62 -2.77 -5.39
N SER A 14 1.44 -2.22 -5.66
CA SER A 14 0.72 -2.47 -6.91
C SER A 14 1.52 -1.93 -8.11
N GLN A 15 1.48 -2.67 -9.22
CA GLN A 15 2.10 -2.22 -10.47
C GLN A 15 1.28 -1.13 -11.16
N LEU A 16 -0.03 -1.10 -10.92
CA LEU A 16 -0.96 -0.15 -11.56
C LEU A 16 -1.10 1.14 -10.76
N ASP A 17 -0.84 1.09 -9.45
CA ASP A 17 -0.96 2.23 -8.54
C ASP A 17 0.20 2.23 -7.54
N HIS A 18 1.08 3.23 -7.66
CA HIS A 18 2.27 3.35 -6.82
C HIS A 18 1.99 3.74 -5.37
N SER A 19 0.79 4.24 -5.07
CA SER A 19 0.29 4.55 -3.73
C SER A 19 -0.35 3.34 -3.06
N LEU A 20 -0.70 2.31 -3.83
CA LEU A 20 -1.36 1.11 -3.35
C LEU A 20 -0.36 0.03 -2.91
N PHE A 21 -0.55 -0.47 -1.70
CA PHE A 21 0.21 -1.57 -1.12
C PHE A 21 -0.76 -2.67 -0.68
N ILE A 22 -0.47 -3.90 -1.07
CA ILE A 22 -1.32 -5.05 -0.83
C ILE A 22 -0.53 -6.08 -0.04
N LYS A 23 -1.10 -6.56 1.06
CA LYS A 23 -0.60 -7.71 1.81
C LYS A 23 -1.67 -8.78 1.82
N GLN A 24 -1.40 -9.90 1.15
CA GLN A 24 -2.31 -11.02 1.08
C GLN A 24 -1.81 -12.13 1.99
N GLY A 25 -2.60 -12.47 3.01
CA GLY A 25 -2.46 -13.71 3.77
C GLY A 25 -3.42 -14.77 3.24
N SER A 26 -3.31 -15.98 3.76
CA SER A 26 -4.12 -17.14 3.36
C SER A 26 -5.64 -16.96 3.50
N SER A 27 -6.10 -16.11 4.43
CA SER A 27 -7.53 -15.86 4.67
C SER A 27 -7.87 -14.37 4.85
N ARG A 28 -6.86 -13.49 4.85
CA ARG A 28 -7.05 -12.06 5.09
C ARG A 28 -6.26 -11.25 4.08
N MET A 29 -6.87 -10.19 3.58
CA MET A 29 -6.22 -9.23 2.69
C MET A 29 -6.22 -7.87 3.37
N VAL A 30 -5.07 -7.21 3.36
CA VAL A 30 -4.91 -5.84 3.84
C VAL A 30 -4.50 -4.97 2.66
N ILE A 31 -5.27 -3.92 2.43
CA ILE A 31 -5.01 -2.93 1.39
C ILE A 31 -4.65 -1.62 2.10
N LEU A 32 -3.49 -1.06 1.76
CA LEU A 32 -3.00 0.20 2.29
C LEU A 32 -2.82 1.17 1.12
N VAL A 33 -3.53 2.29 1.14
CA VAL A 33 -3.38 3.37 0.16
C VAL A 33 -2.67 4.53 0.82
N VAL A 34 -1.49 4.88 0.31
CA VAL A 34 -0.69 6.00 0.79
C VAL A 34 -0.99 7.22 -0.08
N TYR A 35 -1.77 8.13 0.46
CA TYR A 35 -1.97 9.44 -0.12
C TYR A 35 -0.95 10.42 0.44
N ILE A 36 -0.42 11.29 -0.41
CA ILE A 36 0.51 12.34 0.00
C ILE A 36 -0.28 13.66 -0.07
N ASP A 37 -0.53 14.22 1.12
CA ASP A 37 -1.19 15.49 1.51
C ASP A 37 -2.46 15.94 0.77
N ASP A 38 -2.46 16.19 -0.53
CA ASP A 38 -3.62 16.81 -1.20
C ASP A 38 -4.64 15.77 -1.69
N ILE A 39 -5.38 15.14 -0.76
CA ILE A 39 -6.65 14.49 -1.11
C ILE A 39 -7.76 15.55 -1.08
N VAL A 40 -7.94 16.25 -2.20
CA VAL A 40 -9.13 17.09 -2.41
C VAL A 40 -10.30 16.17 -2.78
N LEU A 41 -11.18 15.89 -1.82
CA LEU A 41 -12.56 15.47 -2.12
C LEU A 41 -13.39 16.75 -2.26
N THR A 42 -13.73 17.14 -3.49
CA THR A 42 -14.76 18.15 -3.78
C THR A 42 -16.00 17.47 -4.30
#